data_AF-A0A7C2FKL7-F1
#
_entry.id   AF-A0A7C2FKL7-F1
#
_cell.length_a   1.000
_cell.length_b   1.000
_cell.length_c   1.000
_cell.angle_alpha   90.00
_cell.angle_beta   90.00
_cell.angle_gamma   90.00
#
_symmetry.space_group_name_H-M   'P 1'
#
loop_
_entity.id
_entity.type
_entity.pdbx_description
1 polymer ?
#
loop_
_entity_poly.entity_id
_entity_poly.type
_entity_poly.pdbx_seq_one_letter_code
_entity_poly.pdbx_strand_id
1 'polypeptide(L)'
;MEKADPDLCPEDCAGTQGSAKVPSTGIPDYEPPINVFVILHIDELGELGMKTFKPEPPMYTNTRDEIDWVMEEAARHGLHVTSLYNGWFTKMALEMNDLSQFSALLAAGHEIGSEAHQITYDEAQGLWVTHHDELSIFGRPNYDPEVARQAWADSSSRIDAVLEAIGSRAPNRIMCSTALSLSDERNLMSEFGFSIAAGNRLEASVNYLGHMSWNPWRAANSDELGYEVAEDLSSPYVSINHGAQVGGTESHDVDVTVPQLQRQFLMLYAEWLSRERTGAEDRVWSIGFVQHPNHGTRYNADLVEFLDWLDKYFIGHKSPYGNTIARYATVGEIVDEFLAWEASHPGVSSFHYVRDDPYPYTYAMLPQMLKGTDYEAHVDLGPGVSCFRFSKEGQPIYLLWSERGQRTVDLSAELRGQVRTTDARGEQSLLDATALPVTEEPTLVEPLD
;
A
#
# COMPACT_ATOMS: atom_id res chain seq x y z
N MET A 1 -24.59 -20.89 -23.92
CA MET A 1 -25.43 -20.09 -24.84
C MET A 1 -26.86 -20.13 -24.32
N GLU A 2 -27.13 -19.28 -23.35
CA GLU A 2 -28.48 -19.03 -22.83
C GLU A 2 -28.93 -17.66 -23.35
N LYS A 3 -30.19 -17.61 -23.77
CA LYS A 3 -30.80 -16.50 -24.50
C LYS A 3 -31.10 -15.33 -23.55
N ALA A 4 -30.75 -14.13 -24.00
CA ALA A 4 -31.20 -12.87 -23.41
C ALA A 4 -32.73 -12.73 -23.55
N ASP A 5 -33.38 -12.33 -22.46
CA ASP A 5 -34.77 -11.89 -22.41
C ASP A 5 -34.85 -10.41 -22.84
N PRO A 6 -35.57 -10.03 -23.92
CA PRO A 6 -35.53 -8.68 -24.47
C PRO A 6 -36.51 -7.66 -23.86
N ASP A 7 -37.32 -7.97 -22.85
CA ASP A 7 -38.47 -7.11 -22.48
C ASP A 7 -38.55 -6.69 -20.99
N LEU A 8 -37.43 -6.35 -20.36
CA LEU A 8 -37.45 -5.67 -19.05
C LEU A 8 -36.76 -4.32 -19.09
N CYS A 9 -37.39 -3.37 -19.79
CA CYS A 9 -37.28 -1.97 -19.43
C CYS A 9 -38.60 -1.25 -19.74
N PRO A 10 -39.40 -0.91 -18.72
CA PRO A 10 -40.38 0.16 -18.85
C PRO A 10 -39.78 1.44 -18.29
N GLU A 11 -39.70 2.42 -19.19
CA GLU A 11 -39.64 3.86 -18.98
C GLU A 11 -40.22 4.31 -17.62
N ASP A 12 -39.36 4.56 -16.63
CA ASP A 12 -39.61 5.48 -15.50
C ASP A 12 -38.33 5.82 -14.69
N CYS A 13 -37.16 5.88 -15.35
CA CYS A 13 -35.91 6.39 -14.74
C CYS A 13 -35.82 7.93 -14.71
N ALA A 14 -36.96 8.62 -14.56
CA ALA A 14 -36.99 10.05 -14.23
C ALA A 14 -37.07 10.23 -12.70
N GLY A 15 -36.11 9.61 -11.99
CA GLY A 15 -35.91 9.80 -10.55
C GLY A 15 -34.86 10.88 -10.34
N THR A 16 -35.33 12.10 -10.08
CA THR A 16 -34.62 13.23 -9.44
C THR A 16 -33.11 13.07 -9.27
N GLN A 17 -32.36 13.78 -10.11
CA GLN A 17 -31.03 14.28 -9.75
C GLN A 17 -31.16 14.99 -8.40
N GLY A 18 -30.82 14.29 -7.32
CA GLY A 18 -30.37 14.95 -6.11
C GLY A 18 -29.09 15.65 -6.51
N SER A 19 -29.19 16.93 -6.88
CA SER A 19 -28.03 17.81 -6.91
C SER A 19 -27.33 17.58 -5.58
N ALA A 20 -26.14 16.99 -5.61
CA ALA A 20 -25.25 16.98 -4.47
C ALA A 20 -25.27 18.41 -3.93
N LYS A 21 -25.70 18.58 -2.68
CA LYS A 21 -25.56 19.88 -2.02
C LYS A 21 -24.08 20.22 -2.14
N VAL A 22 -23.79 21.26 -2.91
CA VAL A 22 -22.47 21.90 -2.90
C VAL A 22 -22.12 22.11 -1.43
N PRO A 23 -21.06 21.46 -0.90
CA PRO A 23 -20.63 21.70 0.46
C PRO A 23 -20.41 23.20 0.63
N SER A 24 -20.81 23.72 1.79
CA SER A 24 -20.62 25.11 2.16
C SER A 24 -19.18 25.56 1.89
N THR A 25 -19.01 26.79 1.42
CA THR A 25 -17.76 27.50 1.11
C THR A 25 -16.81 27.73 2.31
N GLY A 26 -16.62 26.73 3.15
CA GLY A 26 -15.52 26.67 4.11
C GLY A 26 -14.39 25.89 3.47
N ILE A 27 -13.20 26.50 3.39
CA ILE A 27 -11.96 25.74 3.18
C ILE A 27 -11.92 24.70 4.30
N PRO A 28 -11.73 23.39 4.03
CA PRO A 28 -11.48 22.44 5.10
C PRO A 28 -10.25 22.90 5.87
N ASP A 29 -10.40 23.09 7.19
CA ASP A 29 -9.30 23.57 8.05
C ASP A 29 -8.18 22.52 8.19
N TYR A 30 -8.40 21.26 7.75
CA TYR A 30 -7.47 20.16 7.93
C TYR A 30 -7.72 18.99 6.96
N GLU A 31 -6.65 18.49 6.32
CA GLU A 31 -6.60 17.18 5.67
C GLU A 31 -5.46 16.39 6.34
N PRO A 32 -5.69 15.16 6.84
CA PRO A 32 -4.67 14.36 7.51
C PRO A 32 -3.54 13.96 6.55
N PRO A 33 -2.28 13.89 7.01
CA PRO A 33 -1.15 13.56 6.14
C PRO A 33 -1.26 12.15 5.56
N ILE A 34 -0.67 11.95 4.38
CA ILE A 34 -0.41 10.62 3.84
C ILE A 34 0.56 9.89 4.76
N ASN A 35 0.14 8.77 5.31
CA ASN A 35 1.00 7.91 6.09
C ASN A 35 1.85 7.02 5.17
N VAL A 36 3.16 7.21 5.20
CA VAL A 36 4.14 6.36 4.50
C VAL A 36 4.73 5.38 5.47
N PHE A 37 4.70 4.09 5.15
CA PHE A 37 5.23 3.05 6.04
C PHE A 37 6.08 2.04 5.29
N VAL A 38 7.02 1.43 6.00
CA VAL A 38 7.88 0.36 5.49
C VAL A 38 7.70 -0.87 6.37
N ILE A 39 7.45 -1.99 5.73
CA ILE A 39 7.40 -3.30 6.38
C ILE A 39 8.72 -4.03 6.11
N LEU A 40 9.33 -4.56 7.16
CA LEU A 40 10.32 -5.63 7.00
C LEU A 40 9.55 -6.95 6.96
N HIS A 41 9.62 -7.63 5.83
CA HIS A 41 8.90 -8.88 5.59
C HIS A 41 9.92 -10.02 5.59
N ILE A 42 9.81 -10.95 6.54
CA ILE A 42 10.76 -12.05 6.67
C ILE A 42 10.13 -13.30 6.08
N ASP A 43 10.35 -13.49 4.78
CA ASP A 43 9.81 -14.60 4.01
C ASP A 43 10.31 -15.97 4.50
N GLU A 44 9.57 -17.00 4.12
CA GLU A 44 9.99 -18.40 4.25
C GLU A 44 11.32 -18.67 3.51
N LEU A 45 12.15 -19.53 4.10
CA LEU A 45 13.36 -19.99 3.43
C LEU A 45 13.03 -21.21 2.57
N GLY A 46 13.08 -21.07 1.26
CA GLY A 46 12.94 -22.22 0.37
C GLY A 46 12.75 -21.80 -1.07
N GLU A 47 13.30 -22.59 -1.99
CA GLU A 47 12.91 -22.47 -3.39
C GLU A 47 11.52 -23.09 -3.58
N LEU A 48 10.74 -22.51 -4.51
CA LEU A 48 9.49 -23.12 -4.99
C LEU A 48 9.72 -24.61 -5.31
N GLY A 49 9.02 -25.49 -4.59
CA GLY A 49 9.10 -26.95 -4.76
C GLY A 49 10.01 -27.69 -3.76
N MET A 50 10.73 -26.98 -2.89
CA MET A 50 11.28 -27.59 -1.69
C MET A 50 10.14 -28.02 -0.77
N LYS A 51 10.14 -29.26 -0.27
CA LYS A 51 9.09 -29.76 0.65
C LYS A 51 9.37 -29.49 2.12
N THR A 52 10.64 -29.41 2.46
CA THR A 52 11.12 -29.25 3.82
C THR A 52 12.42 -28.47 3.82
N PHE A 53 12.67 -27.66 4.84
CA PHE A 53 13.94 -26.97 5.02
C PHE A 53 14.34 -26.88 6.48
N LYS A 54 15.64 -26.65 6.70
CA LYS A 54 16.20 -26.33 8.00
C LYS A 54 17.09 -25.09 7.86
N PRO A 55 16.72 -23.97 8.48
CA PRO A 55 17.54 -22.76 8.47
C PRO A 55 18.94 -23.04 9.01
N GLU A 56 19.96 -22.46 8.37
CA GLU A 56 21.35 -22.53 8.82
C GLU A 56 21.78 -21.24 9.53
N PRO A 57 22.68 -21.29 10.53
CA PRO A 57 23.13 -20.09 11.26
C PRO A 57 23.56 -18.91 10.37
N PRO A 58 24.28 -19.09 9.25
CA PRO A 58 24.61 -17.98 8.36
C PRO A 58 23.41 -17.28 7.74
N MET A 59 22.31 -17.99 7.47
CA MET A 59 21.08 -17.39 6.91
C MET A 59 20.44 -16.43 7.91
N TYR A 60 20.36 -16.86 9.17
CA TYR A 60 19.91 -16.01 10.27
C TYR A 60 20.80 -14.78 10.44
N THR A 61 22.13 -14.97 10.54
CA THR A 61 23.07 -13.86 10.71
C THR A 61 22.95 -12.85 9.57
N ASN A 62 22.90 -13.29 8.30
CA ASN A 62 22.78 -12.39 7.17
C ASN A 62 21.46 -11.60 7.19
N THR A 63 20.35 -12.27 7.51
CA THR A 63 19.02 -11.63 7.61
C THR A 63 19.01 -10.61 8.74
N ARG A 64 19.59 -10.96 9.90
CA ARG A 64 19.73 -10.08 11.06
C ARG A 64 20.58 -8.85 10.75
N ASP A 65 21.74 -9.04 10.13
CA ASP A 65 22.64 -7.94 9.77
C ASP A 65 21.99 -7.00 8.73
N GLU A 66 21.18 -7.54 7.82
CA GLU A 66 20.37 -6.73 6.90
C GLU A 66 19.26 -5.96 7.63
N ILE A 67 18.57 -6.57 8.61
CA ILE A 67 17.61 -5.84 9.47
C ILE A 67 18.32 -4.66 10.15
N ASP A 68 19.50 -4.87 10.72
CA ASP A 68 20.27 -3.80 11.35
C ASP A 68 20.59 -2.67 10.36
N TRP A 69 21.00 -3.00 9.14
CA TRP A 69 21.22 -2.00 8.09
C TRP A 69 19.95 -1.20 7.77
N VAL A 70 18.80 -1.87 7.60
CA VAL A 70 17.53 -1.17 7.34
C VAL A 70 17.14 -0.28 8.52
N MET A 71 17.47 -0.64 9.76
CA MET A 71 17.17 0.19 10.93
C MET A 71 18.05 1.43 11.00
N GLU A 72 19.33 1.32 10.64
CA GLU A 72 20.20 2.48 10.49
C GLU A 72 19.68 3.44 9.42
N GLU A 73 19.21 2.90 8.29
CA GLU A 73 18.62 3.69 7.23
C GLU A 73 17.30 4.33 7.66
N ALA A 74 16.39 3.58 8.31
CA ALA A 74 15.15 4.12 8.84
C ALA A 74 15.40 5.27 9.84
N ALA A 75 16.41 5.13 10.71
CA ALA A 75 16.79 6.17 11.65
C ALA A 75 17.29 7.46 10.96
N ARG A 76 17.95 7.35 9.79
CA ARG A 76 18.39 8.50 8.98
C ARG A 76 17.21 9.36 8.51
N HIS A 77 16.08 8.72 8.26
CA HIS A 77 14.84 9.35 7.79
C HIS A 77 13.85 9.71 8.92
N GLY A 78 14.11 9.28 10.15
CA GLY A 78 13.12 9.36 11.23
C GLY A 78 11.90 8.46 11.00
N LEU A 79 12.08 7.39 10.24
CA LEU A 79 11.08 6.37 9.94
C LEU A 79 11.06 5.33 11.07
N HIS A 80 9.86 4.96 11.51
CA HIS A 80 9.64 3.74 12.28
C HIS A 80 9.09 2.65 11.34
N VAL A 81 9.70 1.47 11.34
CA VAL A 81 9.23 0.32 10.56
C VAL A 81 8.27 -0.56 11.35
N THR A 82 7.51 -1.37 10.63
CA THR A 82 6.82 -2.54 11.17
C THR A 82 7.56 -3.79 10.69
N SER A 83 8.18 -4.55 11.59
CA SER A 83 8.88 -5.78 11.27
C SER A 83 7.98 -6.99 11.48
N LEU A 84 7.65 -7.70 10.41
CA LEU A 84 6.83 -8.90 10.41
C LEU A 84 7.74 -10.11 10.29
N TYR A 85 7.63 -11.02 11.26
CA TYR A 85 8.51 -12.19 11.30
C TYR A 85 7.70 -13.46 11.08
N ASN A 86 8.26 -14.36 10.27
CA ASN A 86 7.81 -15.73 10.31
C ASN A 86 8.45 -16.51 11.47
N GLY A 87 7.91 -17.71 11.68
CA GLY A 87 8.34 -18.56 12.79
C GLY A 87 9.80 -19.02 12.72
N TRP A 88 10.41 -19.14 11.53
CA TRP A 88 11.77 -19.70 11.44
C TRP A 88 12.83 -18.76 12.01
N PHE A 89 12.73 -17.46 11.72
CA PHE A 89 13.71 -16.48 12.17
C PHE A 89 13.66 -16.31 13.69
N THR A 90 12.46 -16.14 14.24
CA THR A 90 12.25 -15.99 15.69
C THR A 90 12.63 -17.26 16.46
N LYS A 91 12.39 -18.45 15.89
CA LYS A 91 12.88 -19.70 16.48
C LYS A 91 14.40 -19.71 16.62
N MET A 92 15.12 -19.33 15.56
CA MET A 92 16.59 -19.30 15.60
C MET A 92 17.10 -18.27 16.61
N ALA A 93 16.49 -17.08 16.67
CA ALA A 93 16.84 -16.08 17.66
C ALA A 93 16.71 -16.61 19.10
N LEU A 94 15.63 -17.35 19.40
CA LEU A 94 15.43 -18.00 20.69
C LEU A 94 16.47 -19.09 20.97
N GLU A 95 16.75 -19.97 20.00
CA GLU A 95 17.74 -21.05 20.16
C GLU A 95 19.17 -20.52 20.36
N MET A 96 19.49 -19.40 19.71
CA MET A 96 20.79 -18.75 19.80
C MET A 96 20.88 -17.77 20.98
N ASN A 97 19.77 -17.52 21.69
CA ASN A 97 19.65 -16.48 22.71
C ASN A 97 20.12 -15.10 22.19
N ASP A 98 19.78 -14.79 20.94
CA ASP A 98 20.13 -13.55 20.25
C ASP A 98 18.90 -12.64 20.13
N LEU A 99 18.51 -12.07 21.27
CA LEU A 99 17.24 -11.34 21.42
C LEU A 99 17.42 -9.82 21.49
N SER A 100 18.66 -9.32 21.46
CA SER A 100 18.94 -7.89 21.64
C SER A 100 18.39 -7.04 20.53
N GLN A 101 18.36 -7.54 19.29
CA GLN A 101 17.81 -6.81 18.15
C GLN A 101 16.33 -6.48 18.36
N PHE A 102 15.50 -7.44 18.79
CA PHE A 102 14.08 -7.21 19.09
C PHE A 102 13.87 -6.17 20.20
N SER A 103 14.70 -6.20 21.23
CA SER A 103 14.64 -5.19 22.31
C SER A 103 15.00 -3.80 21.78
N ALA A 104 16.03 -3.70 20.93
CA ALA A 104 16.47 -2.45 20.33
C ALA A 104 15.41 -1.89 19.38
N LEU A 105 14.77 -2.74 18.59
CA LEU A 105 13.70 -2.37 17.66
C LEU A 105 12.56 -1.66 18.40
N LEU A 106 12.01 -2.31 19.43
CA LEU A 106 10.92 -1.75 20.23
C LEU A 106 11.33 -0.48 20.97
N ALA A 107 12.56 -0.42 21.49
CA ALA A 107 13.07 0.76 22.18
C ALA A 107 13.22 1.98 21.24
N ALA A 108 13.44 1.74 19.95
CA ALA A 108 13.51 2.76 18.90
C ALA A 108 12.13 3.17 18.35
N GLY A 109 11.03 2.59 18.85
CA GLY A 109 9.67 2.91 18.39
C GLY A 109 9.22 2.10 17.16
N HIS A 110 10.00 1.10 16.74
CA HIS A 110 9.56 0.15 15.72
C HIS A 110 8.51 -0.81 16.27
N GLU A 111 7.76 -1.42 15.35
CA GLU A 111 6.71 -2.36 15.66
C GLU A 111 7.12 -3.79 15.28
N ILE A 112 6.66 -4.78 16.04
CA ILE A 112 6.90 -6.21 15.75
C ILE A 112 5.54 -6.87 15.55
N GLY A 113 5.41 -7.62 14.48
CA GLY A 113 4.21 -8.40 14.16
C GLY A 113 4.54 -9.77 13.57
N SER A 114 3.48 -10.49 13.23
CA SER A 114 3.55 -11.85 12.71
C SER A 114 3.43 -11.91 11.21
N GLU A 115 4.13 -12.89 10.65
CA GLU A 115 4.05 -13.24 9.23
C GLU A 115 3.78 -14.75 9.09
N ALA A 116 2.63 -15.13 8.56
CA ALA A 116 2.24 -16.51 8.35
C ALA A 116 2.28 -16.87 6.86
N HIS A 117 3.40 -17.46 6.49
CA HIS A 117 3.71 -17.99 5.18
C HIS A 117 3.30 -19.45 5.04
N GLN A 118 3.53 -20.07 3.89
CA GLN A 118 2.98 -21.39 3.55
C GLN A 118 3.78 -22.53 4.18
N ILE A 119 4.15 -22.38 5.46
CA ILE A 119 5.05 -23.27 6.19
C ILE A 119 4.51 -23.61 7.58
N THR A 120 4.79 -24.83 8.04
CA THR A 120 4.56 -25.28 9.42
C THR A 120 5.85 -25.87 9.99
N TYR A 121 5.95 -25.98 11.32
CA TYR A 121 7.10 -26.59 11.97
C TYR A 121 6.80 -28.02 12.45
N ASP A 122 7.62 -28.98 12.02
CA ASP A 122 7.62 -30.34 12.56
C ASP A 122 8.62 -30.45 13.72
N GLU A 123 8.10 -30.38 14.95
CA GLU A 123 8.89 -30.53 16.19
C GLU A 123 9.60 -31.90 16.29
N ALA A 124 9.00 -32.97 15.76
CA ALA A 124 9.57 -34.32 15.88
C ALA A 124 10.80 -34.49 14.99
N GLN A 125 10.81 -33.84 13.83
CA GLN A 125 11.91 -33.89 12.86
C GLN A 125 12.85 -32.69 12.97
N GLY A 126 12.42 -31.63 13.65
CA GLY A 126 13.19 -30.41 13.84
C GLY A 126 13.38 -29.62 12.53
N LEU A 127 12.36 -29.60 11.67
CA LEU A 127 12.39 -29.01 10.33
C LEU A 127 11.09 -28.26 10.00
N TRP A 128 11.18 -27.33 9.06
CA TRP A 128 10.03 -26.64 8.49
C TRP A 128 9.51 -27.41 7.29
N VAL A 129 8.19 -27.44 7.13
CA VAL A 129 7.46 -28.12 6.06
C VAL A 129 6.70 -27.08 5.26
N THR A 130 6.80 -27.12 3.94
CA THR A 130 6.10 -26.21 3.02
C THR A 130 4.78 -26.81 2.53
N HIS A 131 3.77 -25.98 2.32
CA HIS A 131 2.40 -26.36 1.97
C HIS A 131 1.82 -25.47 0.85
N HIS A 132 2.60 -25.23 -0.21
CA HIS A 132 2.20 -24.34 -1.31
C HIS A 132 0.96 -24.81 -2.09
N ASP A 133 0.64 -26.10 -2.03
CA ASP A 133 -0.54 -26.65 -2.70
C ASP A 133 -1.78 -26.56 -1.81
N GLU A 134 -1.60 -26.68 -0.50
CA GLU A 134 -2.63 -26.73 0.53
C GLU A 134 -2.97 -25.35 1.11
N LEU A 135 -2.16 -24.33 0.84
CA LEU A 135 -2.36 -22.95 1.28
C LEU A 135 -2.39 -22.01 0.08
N SER A 136 -3.35 -21.09 0.04
CA SER A 136 -3.38 -19.97 -0.92
C SER A 136 -4.50 -19.00 -0.59
N ILE A 137 -4.14 -17.71 -0.49
CA ILE A 137 -5.06 -16.61 -0.19
C ILE A 137 -6.27 -16.53 -1.12
N PHE A 138 -6.09 -16.89 -2.40
CA PHE A 138 -7.16 -16.84 -3.42
C PHE A 138 -7.85 -18.20 -3.64
N GLY A 139 -7.88 -19.06 -2.62
CA GLY A 139 -8.71 -20.26 -2.61
C GLY A 139 -8.35 -21.28 -3.70
N ARG A 140 -7.17 -21.92 -3.57
CA ARG A 140 -6.87 -23.13 -4.37
C ARG A 140 -7.82 -24.27 -3.96
N PRO A 141 -8.15 -25.22 -4.86
CA PRO A 141 -9.09 -26.31 -4.56
C PRO A 141 -8.66 -27.24 -3.41
N ASN A 142 -7.42 -27.12 -2.94
CA ASN A 142 -6.84 -27.96 -1.89
C ASN A 142 -6.63 -27.22 -0.56
N TYR A 143 -7.26 -26.05 -0.36
CA TYR A 143 -7.12 -25.30 0.89
C TYR A 143 -7.42 -26.18 2.13
N ASP A 144 -6.46 -26.27 3.06
CA ASP A 144 -6.61 -26.99 4.32
C ASP A 144 -6.59 -26.00 5.52
N PRO A 145 -7.73 -25.77 6.19
CA PRO A 145 -7.83 -24.83 7.31
C PRO A 145 -7.02 -25.28 8.54
N GLU A 146 -6.78 -26.57 8.74
CA GLU A 146 -5.95 -27.04 9.86
C GLU A 146 -4.47 -26.73 9.61
N VAL A 147 -4.01 -26.86 8.36
CA VAL A 147 -2.65 -26.47 7.99
C VAL A 147 -2.48 -24.96 8.10
N ALA A 148 -3.48 -24.18 7.68
CA ALA A 148 -3.47 -22.72 7.84
C ALA A 148 -3.40 -22.32 9.32
N ARG A 149 -4.26 -22.90 10.18
CA ARG A 149 -4.22 -22.69 11.63
C ARG A 149 -2.86 -23.03 12.22
N GLN A 150 -2.26 -24.15 11.80
CA GLN A 150 -0.93 -24.54 12.29
C GLN A 150 0.15 -23.55 11.84
N ALA A 151 0.12 -23.07 10.61
CA ALA A 151 1.06 -22.05 10.12
C ALA A 151 0.95 -20.74 10.91
N TRP A 152 -0.28 -20.29 11.20
CA TRP A 152 -0.54 -19.12 12.03
C TRP A 152 -0.05 -19.31 13.47
N ALA A 153 -0.34 -20.47 14.07
CA ALA A 153 0.15 -20.82 15.40
C ALA A 153 1.69 -20.83 15.46
N ASP A 154 2.32 -21.44 14.46
CA ASP A 154 3.77 -21.57 14.39
C ASP A 154 4.49 -20.22 14.26
N SER A 155 3.94 -19.29 13.49
CA SER A 155 4.50 -17.95 13.38
C SER A 155 4.24 -17.11 14.64
N SER A 156 2.97 -17.02 15.06
CA SER A 156 2.55 -16.13 16.15
C SER A 156 3.15 -16.51 17.50
N SER A 157 3.10 -17.80 17.88
CA SER A 157 3.56 -18.23 19.20
C SER A 157 5.06 -18.01 19.42
N ARG A 158 5.85 -18.00 18.34
CA ARG A 158 7.31 -17.80 18.41
C ARG A 158 7.67 -16.33 18.58
N ILE A 159 6.91 -15.43 17.97
CA ILE A 159 7.03 -13.99 18.24
C ILE A 159 6.62 -13.70 19.68
N ASP A 160 5.50 -14.26 20.15
CA ASP A 160 5.05 -14.08 21.52
C ASP A 160 6.12 -14.57 22.52
N ALA A 161 6.76 -15.70 22.24
CA ALA A 161 7.87 -16.21 23.05
C ALA A 161 9.10 -15.27 23.03
N VAL A 162 9.43 -14.65 21.89
CA VAL A 162 10.49 -13.63 21.82
C VAL A 162 10.12 -12.41 22.65
N LEU A 163 8.89 -11.89 22.50
CA LEU A 163 8.40 -10.73 23.24
C LEU A 163 8.39 -10.98 24.76
N GLU A 164 7.96 -12.18 25.19
CA GLU A 164 8.03 -12.61 26.58
C GLU A 164 9.49 -12.69 27.08
N ALA A 165 10.37 -13.31 26.31
CA ALA A 165 11.77 -13.51 26.70
C ALA A 165 12.54 -12.19 26.87
N ILE A 166 12.20 -11.15 26.10
CA ILE A 166 12.75 -9.80 26.27
C ILE A 166 12.00 -8.96 27.31
N GLY A 167 10.96 -9.50 27.95
CA GLY A 167 10.15 -8.81 28.95
C GLY A 167 9.29 -7.68 28.37
N SER A 168 8.99 -7.72 27.07
CA SER A 168 8.16 -6.73 26.40
C SER A 168 6.68 -6.90 26.77
N ARG A 169 5.94 -5.79 26.72
CA ARG A 169 4.47 -5.77 26.77
C ARG A 169 3.85 -5.26 25.47
N ALA A 170 4.68 -5.08 24.43
CA ALA A 170 4.19 -4.71 23.12
C ALA A 170 3.23 -5.80 22.62
N PRO A 171 2.04 -5.44 22.12
CA PRO A 171 1.09 -6.43 21.62
C PRO A 171 1.53 -6.94 20.25
N ASN A 172 1.49 -8.26 20.05
CA ASN A 172 1.58 -8.87 18.73
C ASN A 172 0.19 -8.82 18.07
N ARG A 173 -0.14 -7.67 17.45
CA ARG A 173 -1.50 -7.39 16.94
C ARG A 173 -1.63 -7.39 15.42
N ILE A 174 -0.53 -7.60 14.71
CA ILE A 174 -0.45 -7.56 13.25
C ILE A 174 -0.15 -8.95 12.70
N MET A 175 -0.87 -9.32 11.66
CA MET A 175 -0.60 -10.48 10.84
C MET A 175 -0.55 -10.06 9.37
N CYS A 176 0.58 -10.35 8.70
CA CYS A 176 0.63 -10.51 7.25
C CYS A 176 0.61 -12.01 6.95
N SER A 177 -0.24 -12.47 6.04
CA SER A 177 -0.33 -13.90 5.78
C SER A 177 -0.76 -14.23 4.36
N THR A 178 -0.02 -15.17 3.77
CA THR A 178 -0.36 -15.88 2.53
C THR A 178 -0.90 -17.29 2.81
N ALA A 179 -0.85 -17.73 4.07
CA ALA A 179 -1.36 -18.99 4.59
C ALA A 179 -2.80 -18.88 5.12
N LEU A 180 -3.71 -18.40 4.28
CA LEU A 180 -5.13 -18.30 4.60
C LEU A 180 -5.98 -18.50 3.34
N SER A 181 -7.29 -18.59 3.51
CA SER A 181 -8.29 -18.23 2.49
C SER A 181 -9.04 -17.01 3.03
N LEU A 182 -9.47 -16.11 2.15
CA LEU A 182 -10.12 -14.86 2.57
C LEU A 182 -11.42 -15.11 3.33
N SER A 183 -12.12 -16.22 3.07
CA SER A 183 -13.31 -16.60 3.84
C SER A 183 -13.00 -17.10 5.26
N ASP A 184 -11.78 -17.56 5.53
CA ASP A 184 -11.35 -18.06 6.86
C ASP A 184 -10.57 -17.02 7.68
N GLU A 185 -10.09 -15.94 7.06
CA GLU A 185 -9.27 -14.92 7.72
C GLU A 185 -9.91 -14.38 8.99
N ARG A 186 -11.22 -14.07 9.00
CA ARG A 186 -11.93 -13.62 10.20
C ARG A 186 -11.80 -14.60 11.37
N ASN A 187 -11.89 -15.89 11.09
CA ASN A 187 -11.80 -16.91 12.13
C ASN A 187 -10.38 -16.94 12.67
N LEU A 188 -9.37 -16.96 11.80
CA LEU A 188 -7.96 -16.96 12.18
C LEU A 188 -7.57 -15.69 12.95
N MET A 189 -7.93 -14.51 12.45
CA MET A 189 -7.70 -13.22 13.13
C MET A 189 -8.32 -13.21 14.54
N SER A 190 -9.55 -13.72 14.68
CA SER A 190 -10.25 -13.79 15.97
C SER A 190 -9.66 -14.84 16.91
N GLU A 191 -9.30 -16.02 16.38
CA GLU A 191 -8.73 -17.14 17.13
C GLU A 191 -7.38 -16.78 17.74
N PHE A 192 -6.52 -16.11 16.96
CA PHE A 192 -5.17 -15.72 17.40
C PHE A 192 -5.10 -14.29 17.97
N GLY A 193 -6.21 -13.55 17.99
CA GLY A 193 -6.29 -12.22 18.64
C GLY A 193 -5.62 -11.09 17.86
N PHE A 194 -5.49 -11.22 16.54
CA PHE A 194 -4.97 -10.17 15.67
C PHE A 194 -6.05 -9.15 15.32
N SER A 195 -5.70 -7.87 15.35
CA SER A 195 -6.61 -6.77 14.99
C SER A 195 -6.23 -6.08 13.68
N ILE A 196 -5.09 -6.43 13.10
CA ILE A 196 -4.55 -5.80 11.88
C ILE A 196 -4.11 -6.87 10.88
N ALA A 197 -4.71 -6.82 9.68
CA ALA A 197 -4.27 -7.59 8.52
C ALA A 197 -3.44 -6.68 7.61
N ALA A 198 -2.14 -6.92 7.50
CA ALA A 198 -1.23 -6.13 6.67
C ALA A 198 -0.93 -6.89 5.37
N GLY A 199 -1.16 -6.29 4.20
CA GLY A 199 -0.70 -6.83 2.91
C GLY A 199 -1.54 -7.92 2.25
N ASN A 200 -2.46 -8.54 2.99
CA ASN A 200 -3.21 -9.73 2.56
C ASN A 200 -4.07 -9.55 1.28
N ARG A 201 -4.20 -8.35 0.72
CA ARG A 201 -5.08 -8.06 -0.43
C ARG A 201 -4.41 -7.19 -1.49
N LEU A 202 -3.08 -7.11 -1.49
CA LEU A 202 -2.33 -6.29 -2.44
C LEU A 202 -2.66 -6.67 -3.88
N GLU A 203 -2.58 -7.95 -4.22
CA GLU A 203 -2.69 -8.43 -5.61
C GLU A 203 -4.08 -8.15 -6.17
N ALA A 204 -5.12 -8.41 -5.39
CA ALA A 204 -6.50 -8.10 -5.78
C ALA A 204 -6.66 -6.59 -6.02
N SER A 205 -6.12 -5.75 -5.13
CA SER A 205 -6.21 -4.30 -5.26
C SER A 205 -5.53 -3.81 -6.53
N VAL A 206 -4.29 -4.25 -6.78
CA VAL A 206 -3.54 -3.86 -7.98
C VAL A 206 -4.21 -4.38 -9.25
N ASN A 207 -4.73 -5.61 -9.24
CA ASN A 207 -5.43 -6.18 -10.39
C ASN A 207 -6.70 -5.40 -10.75
N TYR A 208 -7.42 -4.87 -9.76
CA TYR A 208 -8.69 -4.17 -10.00
C TYR A 208 -8.52 -2.66 -10.22
N LEU A 209 -7.64 -2.03 -9.45
CA LEU A 209 -7.50 -0.57 -9.41
C LEU A 209 -6.28 -0.09 -10.22
N GLY A 210 -5.33 -0.97 -10.52
CA GLY A 210 -4.02 -0.59 -11.09
C GLY A 210 -3.03 -0.03 -10.06
N HIS A 211 -3.41 -0.03 -8.78
CA HIS A 211 -2.61 0.38 -7.64
C HIS A 211 -3.18 -0.26 -6.36
N MET A 212 -2.43 -0.18 -5.26
CA MET A 212 -2.91 -0.61 -3.95
C MET A 212 -4.02 0.31 -3.41
N SER A 213 -4.93 -0.19 -2.58
CA SER A 213 -5.86 0.66 -1.84
C SER A 213 -5.09 1.64 -0.94
N TRP A 214 -5.52 2.90 -0.92
CA TRP A 214 -4.84 3.98 -0.18
C TRP A 214 -5.46 4.32 1.17
N ASN A 215 -6.49 3.59 1.61
CA ASN A 215 -7.09 3.78 2.92
C ASN A 215 -7.17 2.43 3.64
N PRO A 216 -6.91 2.38 4.96
CA PRO A 216 -7.28 1.23 5.78
C PRO A 216 -8.80 1.05 5.79
N TRP A 217 -9.27 -0.19 5.93
CA TRP A 217 -10.71 -0.50 5.92
C TRP A 217 -11.05 -1.78 6.67
N ARG A 218 -12.34 -1.99 6.93
CA ARG A 218 -12.84 -3.25 7.49
C ARG A 218 -13.09 -4.24 6.36
N ALA A 219 -12.14 -5.13 6.07
CA ALA A 219 -12.26 -6.00 4.90
C ALA A 219 -13.36 -7.06 5.04
N ALA A 220 -14.07 -7.30 3.94
CA ALA A 220 -14.94 -8.45 3.76
C ALA A 220 -14.11 -9.74 3.73
N ASN A 221 -14.74 -10.83 4.17
CA ASN A 221 -14.15 -12.16 4.23
C ASN A 221 -14.84 -13.05 3.19
N SER A 222 -14.46 -12.86 1.92
CA SER A 222 -15.09 -13.53 0.79
C SER A 222 -14.01 -14.03 -0.18
N ASP A 223 -14.13 -15.29 -0.61
CA ASP A 223 -13.39 -15.83 -1.75
C ASP A 223 -14.15 -15.63 -3.07
N GLU A 224 -15.29 -14.93 -3.06
CA GLU A 224 -16.02 -14.61 -4.29
C GLU A 224 -15.18 -13.68 -5.16
N LEU A 225 -14.91 -14.11 -6.39
CA LEU A 225 -14.13 -13.34 -7.36
C LEU A 225 -14.72 -11.93 -7.52
N GLY A 226 -13.89 -10.93 -7.26
CA GLY A 226 -14.26 -9.52 -7.33
C GLY A 226 -14.64 -8.89 -6.00
N TYR A 227 -14.81 -9.67 -4.92
CA TYR A 227 -15.12 -9.17 -3.57
C TYR A 227 -13.92 -9.17 -2.63
N GLU A 228 -12.72 -9.50 -3.10
CA GLU A 228 -11.53 -9.67 -2.28
C GLU A 228 -11.14 -8.38 -1.53
N VAL A 229 -11.47 -7.22 -2.10
CA VAL A 229 -11.19 -5.88 -1.53
C VAL A 229 -12.46 -5.15 -1.07
N ALA A 230 -13.59 -5.86 -0.97
CA ALA A 230 -14.84 -5.28 -0.49
C ALA A 230 -14.74 -4.94 1.01
N GLU A 231 -15.62 -4.04 1.46
CA GLU A 231 -15.75 -3.65 2.86
C GLU A 231 -16.90 -4.40 3.54
N ASP A 232 -16.67 -4.80 4.79
CA ASP A 232 -17.68 -5.23 5.75
C ASP A 232 -17.38 -4.50 7.08
N LEU A 233 -18.17 -3.46 7.38
CA LEU A 233 -18.02 -2.65 8.60
C LEU A 233 -18.14 -3.44 9.91
N SER A 234 -18.59 -4.70 9.87
CA SER A 234 -18.62 -5.60 11.02
C SER A 234 -17.35 -6.44 11.21
N SER A 235 -16.37 -6.31 10.32
CA SER A 235 -15.12 -7.08 10.39
C SER A 235 -14.34 -6.76 11.67
N PRO A 236 -13.86 -7.78 12.42
CA PRO A 236 -13.23 -7.55 13.73
C PRO A 236 -11.81 -6.98 13.63
N TYR A 237 -11.22 -6.93 12.45
CA TYR A 237 -9.88 -6.42 12.19
C TYR A 237 -9.91 -5.30 11.14
N VAL A 238 -8.80 -4.60 11.01
CA VAL A 238 -8.57 -3.58 9.99
C VAL A 238 -7.57 -4.12 8.98
N SER A 239 -7.89 -4.02 7.70
CA SER A 239 -6.98 -4.32 6.61
C SER A 239 -6.26 -3.04 6.17
N ILE A 240 -4.97 -3.18 5.91
CA ILE A 240 -4.13 -2.15 5.31
C ILE A 240 -3.22 -2.83 4.29
N ASN A 241 -3.23 -2.34 3.05
CA ASN A 241 -2.35 -2.87 2.03
C ASN A 241 -0.99 -2.18 2.07
N HIS A 242 0.04 -2.92 1.67
CA HIS A 242 1.35 -2.42 1.31
C HIS A 242 1.71 -2.97 -0.07
N GLY A 243 2.54 -2.27 -0.83
CA GLY A 243 3.17 -2.76 -2.05
C GLY A 243 4.19 -3.88 -1.74
N ALA A 244 4.83 -4.34 -2.81
CA ALA A 244 5.83 -5.39 -2.75
C ALA A 244 7.25 -4.85 -2.47
N GLN A 245 8.27 -5.71 -2.67
CA GLN A 245 9.70 -5.41 -2.52
C GLN A 245 10.11 -4.15 -3.29
N VAL A 246 10.55 -3.10 -2.60
CA VAL A 246 11.12 -1.90 -3.25
C VAL A 246 12.24 -2.30 -4.22
N GLY A 247 12.22 -1.79 -5.45
CA GLY A 247 13.18 -2.12 -6.50
C GLY A 247 12.89 -3.41 -7.28
N GLY A 248 11.84 -4.16 -6.91
CA GLY A 248 11.41 -5.37 -7.63
C GLY A 248 10.67 -5.06 -8.94
N THR A 249 10.89 -5.89 -9.97
CA THR A 249 10.22 -5.74 -11.28
C THR A 249 9.06 -6.71 -11.50
N GLU A 250 8.96 -7.77 -10.70
CA GLU A 250 8.01 -8.89 -10.91
C GLU A 250 7.40 -9.41 -9.59
N SER A 251 7.62 -8.71 -8.47
CA SER A 251 7.13 -9.16 -7.17
C SER A 251 5.60 -9.05 -7.13
N HIS A 252 4.91 -10.18 -6.97
CA HIS A 252 3.44 -10.29 -7.01
C HIS A 252 2.83 -9.82 -8.35
N ASP A 253 3.53 -9.99 -9.47
CA ASP A 253 3.14 -9.44 -10.79
C ASP A 253 3.00 -7.91 -10.81
N VAL A 254 3.62 -7.21 -9.84
CA VAL A 254 3.62 -5.75 -9.73
C VAL A 254 5.04 -5.23 -9.94
N ASP A 255 5.16 -4.22 -10.81
CA ASP A 255 6.39 -3.45 -10.94
C ASP A 255 6.46 -2.41 -9.81
N VAL A 256 7.45 -2.59 -8.94
CA VAL A 256 7.72 -1.79 -7.74
C VAL A 256 9.15 -1.23 -7.79
N THR A 257 9.68 -1.00 -8.99
CA THR A 257 10.87 -0.19 -9.20
C THR A 257 10.65 1.24 -8.69
N VAL A 258 11.74 1.94 -8.33
CA VAL A 258 11.65 3.31 -7.79
C VAL A 258 10.79 4.25 -8.66
N PRO A 259 10.93 4.28 -10.00
CA PRO A 259 10.06 5.10 -10.85
C PRO A 259 8.57 4.76 -10.75
N GLN A 260 8.23 3.48 -10.59
CA GLN A 260 6.85 3.03 -10.44
C GLN A 260 6.28 3.38 -9.06
N LEU A 261 7.08 3.28 -8.00
CA LEU A 261 6.68 3.70 -6.66
C LEU A 261 6.44 5.21 -6.60
N GLN A 262 7.31 6.00 -7.22
CA GLN A 262 7.15 7.46 -7.36
C GLN A 262 5.87 7.80 -8.11
N ARG A 263 5.57 7.08 -9.20
CA ARG A 263 4.31 7.22 -9.93
C ARG A 263 3.10 6.91 -9.04
N GLN A 264 3.11 5.80 -8.31
CA GLN A 264 2.01 5.43 -7.41
C GLN A 264 1.79 6.47 -6.31
N PHE A 265 2.86 6.99 -5.71
CA PHE A 265 2.79 8.05 -4.71
C PHE A 265 2.19 9.33 -5.30
N LEU A 266 2.57 9.73 -6.52
CA LEU A 266 2.03 10.92 -7.18
C LEU A 266 0.54 10.78 -7.51
N MET A 267 0.05 9.58 -7.83
CA MET A 267 -1.39 9.33 -8.00
C MET A 267 -2.15 9.54 -6.67
N LEU A 268 -1.63 8.97 -5.58
CA LEU A 268 -2.18 9.19 -4.24
C LEU A 268 -2.14 10.68 -3.85
N TYR A 269 -1.03 11.36 -4.09
CA TYR A 269 -0.89 12.77 -3.74
C TYR A 269 -1.90 13.65 -4.49
N ALA A 270 -2.16 13.36 -5.77
CA ALA A 270 -3.21 14.05 -6.52
C ALA A 270 -4.59 13.88 -5.86
N GLU A 271 -4.93 12.66 -5.45
CA GLU A 271 -6.20 12.34 -4.78
C GLU A 271 -6.34 13.03 -3.42
N TRP A 272 -5.27 13.02 -2.63
CA TRP A 272 -5.16 13.73 -1.36
C TRP A 272 -5.38 15.25 -1.55
N LEU A 273 -4.71 15.85 -2.53
CA LEU A 273 -4.86 17.27 -2.86
C LEU A 273 -6.28 17.62 -3.27
N SER A 274 -6.97 16.72 -3.99
CA SER A 274 -8.36 16.94 -4.37
C SER A 274 -9.27 17.11 -3.16
N ARG A 275 -9.07 16.27 -2.13
CA ARG A 275 -9.84 16.37 -0.88
C ARG A 275 -9.54 17.65 -0.12
N GLU A 276 -8.26 17.98 0.04
CA GLU A 276 -7.82 19.21 0.69
C GLU A 276 -8.47 20.45 0.04
N ARG A 277 -8.62 20.47 -1.29
CA ARG A 277 -9.21 21.61 -2.01
C ARG A 277 -10.73 21.64 -1.95
N THR A 278 -11.37 20.49 -1.93
CA THR A 278 -12.84 20.39 -2.02
C THR A 278 -13.53 20.37 -0.66
N GLY A 279 -12.80 20.10 0.43
CA GLY A 279 -13.40 19.89 1.75
C GLY A 279 -14.30 18.68 1.80
N ALA A 280 -13.96 17.65 1.01
CA ALA A 280 -14.53 16.33 1.17
C ALA A 280 -14.25 15.79 2.58
N GLU A 281 -15.07 14.82 3.02
CA GLU A 281 -14.85 14.12 4.30
C GLU A 281 -13.41 13.59 4.37
N ASP A 282 -12.77 13.76 5.53
CA ASP A 282 -11.39 13.33 5.75
C ASP A 282 -11.31 11.79 5.70
N ARG A 283 -10.13 11.27 5.35
CA ARG A 283 -9.83 9.83 5.39
C ARG A 283 -8.44 9.60 5.93
N VAL A 284 -8.20 8.41 6.46
CA VAL A 284 -6.83 8.00 6.78
C VAL A 284 -6.17 7.50 5.51
N TRP A 285 -5.17 8.24 5.03
CA TRP A 285 -4.41 7.92 3.83
C TRP A 285 -3.15 7.12 4.18
N SER A 286 -2.85 6.11 3.39
CA SER A 286 -1.70 5.25 3.60
C SER A 286 -1.12 4.73 2.29
N ILE A 287 0.21 4.64 2.25
CA ILE A 287 0.95 3.91 1.23
C ILE A 287 2.14 3.23 1.89
N GLY A 288 2.30 1.95 1.61
CA GLY A 288 3.34 1.14 2.25
C GLY A 288 4.10 0.33 1.23
N PHE A 289 5.31 -0.07 1.59
CA PHE A 289 6.17 -0.88 0.75
C PHE A 289 6.95 -1.87 1.61
N VAL A 290 7.50 -2.89 0.97
CA VAL A 290 8.20 -3.96 1.67
C VAL A 290 9.69 -3.93 1.38
N GLN A 291 10.47 -4.27 2.39
CA GLN A 291 11.83 -4.76 2.26
C GLN A 291 11.87 -6.20 2.79
N HIS A 292 12.55 -7.10 2.06
CA HIS A 292 12.80 -8.48 2.48
C HIS A 292 14.27 -8.63 2.90
N PRO A 293 14.61 -8.46 4.19
CA PRO A 293 15.99 -8.59 4.67
C PRO A 293 16.67 -9.92 4.32
N ASN A 294 15.91 -11.01 4.16
CA ASN A 294 16.44 -12.31 3.75
C ASN A 294 16.89 -12.36 2.28
N HIS A 295 16.59 -11.34 1.46
CA HIS A 295 17.18 -11.13 0.13
C HIS A 295 18.55 -10.41 0.16
N GLY A 296 19.01 -10.01 1.35
CA GLY A 296 20.26 -9.29 1.55
C GLY A 296 20.27 -7.92 0.89
N THR A 297 21.47 -7.44 0.54
CA THR A 297 21.70 -6.03 0.17
C THR A 297 21.22 -5.63 -1.24
N ARG A 298 20.52 -6.52 -1.94
CA ARG A 298 20.20 -6.37 -3.38
C ARG A 298 19.44 -5.09 -3.69
N TYR A 299 18.54 -4.66 -2.80
CA TYR A 299 17.58 -3.58 -3.03
C TYR A 299 17.89 -2.32 -2.20
N ASN A 300 19.05 -2.27 -1.56
CA ASN A 300 19.38 -1.23 -0.59
C ASN A 300 19.49 0.15 -1.26
N ALA A 301 20.06 0.19 -2.46
CA ALA A 301 20.15 1.43 -3.23
C ALA A 301 18.76 1.96 -3.65
N ASP A 302 17.85 1.06 -4.03
CA ASP A 302 16.48 1.43 -4.42
C ASP A 302 15.69 1.97 -3.23
N LEU A 303 15.82 1.35 -2.06
CA LEU A 303 15.21 1.83 -0.82
C LEU A 303 15.72 3.24 -0.46
N VAL A 304 17.04 3.43 -0.46
CA VAL A 304 17.69 4.73 -0.18
C VAL A 304 17.19 5.80 -1.16
N GLU A 305 17.19 5.50 -2.46
CA GLU A 305 16.76 6.45 -3.50
C GLU A 305 15.30 6.87 -3.31
N PHE A 306 14.42 5.91 -3.01
CA PHE A 306 13.01 6.19 -2.85
C PHE A 306 12.69 6.98 -1.58
N LEU A 307 13.32 6.64 -0.44
CA LEU A 307 13.15 7.39 0.81
C LEU A 307 13.73 8.81 0.71
N ASP A 308 14.89 8.98 0.07
CA ASP A 308 15.46 10.31 -0.20
C ASP A 308 14.54 11.17 -1.07
N TRP A 309 13.88 10.56 -2.06
CA TRP A 309 12.89 11.25 -2.89
C TRP A 309 11.66 11.67 -2.07
N LEU A 310 11.14 10.79 -1.21
CA LEU A 310 10.01 11.11 -0.33
C LEU A 310 10.34 12.27 0.62
N ASP A 311 11.50 12.25 1.26
CA ASP A 311 11.97 13.31 2.16
C ASP A 311 12.15 14.65 1.45
N LYS A 312 12.71 14.59 0.26
CA LYS A 312 12.99 15.79 -0.53
C LYS A 312 11.72 16.55 -0.91
N TYR A 313 10.62 15.84 -1.18
CA TYR A 313 9.45 16.44 -1.81
C TYR A 313 8.17 16.42 -0.96
N PHE A 314 8.01 15.49 -0.02
CA PHE A 314 6.71 15.23 0.60
C PHE A 314 6.72 15.08 2.13
N ILE A 315 7.67 14.33 2.69
CA ILE A 315 7.69 14.05 4.14
C ILE A 315 7.93 15.35 4.92
N GLY A 316 6.98 15.70 5.79
CA GLY A 316 7.04 16.93 6.60
C GLY A 316 6.82 18.24 5.84
N HIS A 317 6.71 18.20 4.50
CA HIS A 317 6.42 19.36 3.67
C HIS A 317 4.97 19.81 3.86
N LYS A 318 4.73 21.10 3.62
CA LYS A 318 3.41 21.71 3.74
C LYS A 318 2.79 21.93 2.36
N SER A 319 1.51 21.59 2.24
CA SER A 319 0.70 21.98 1.09
C SER A 319 0.53 23.52 1.07
N PRO A 320 0.05 24.08 -0.06
CA PRO A 320 -0.33 25.49 -0.13
C PRO A 320 -1.45 25.90 0.84
N TYR A 321 -2.19 24.92 1.39
CA TYR A 321 -3.24 25.14 2.38
C TYR A 321 -2.73 24.97 3.82
N GLY A 322 -1.48 24.53 4.01
CA GLY A 322 -0.80 24.49 5.31
C GLY A 322 -0.84 23.12 6.00
N ASN A 323 -1.50 22.12 5.41
CA ASN A 323 -1.49 20.75 5.93
C ASN A 323 -0.15 20.07 5.64
N THR A 324 0.23 19.13 6.50
CA THR A 324 1.39 18.28 6.22
C THR A 324 1.02 17.31 5.11
N ILE A 325 1.82 17.22 4.05
CA ILE A 325 1.52 16.35 2.91
C ILE A 325 1.66 14.89 3.30
N ALA A 326 2.82 14.50 3.82
CA ALA A 326 3.11 13.12 4.20
C ALA A 326 3.96 13.04 5.46
N ARG A 327 3.91 11.89 6.13
CA ARG A 327 4.75 11.55 7.28
C ARG A 327 5.06 10.06 7.29
N TYR A 328 6.13 9.69 7.97
CA TYR A 328 6.37 8.28 8.29
C TYR A 328 5.48 7.83 9.45
N ALA A 329 5.04 6.57 9.39
CA ALA A 329 4.28 5.91 10.44
C ALA A 329 4.51 4.38 10.40
N THR A 330 4.30 3.72 11.53
CA THR A 330 4.13 2.27 11.60
C THR A 330 2.72 1.86 11.17
N VAL A 331 2.54 0.59 10.82
CA VAL A 331 1.22 0.01 10.55
C VAL A 331 0.28 0.21 11.73
N GLY A 332 0.77 -0.01 12.96
CA GLY A 332 -0.01 0.18 14.17
C GLY A 332 -0.53 1.61 14.34
N GLU A 333 0.33 2.61 14.18
CA GLU A 333 -0.08 4.02 14.27
C GLU A 333 -1.16 4.38 13.25
N ILE A 334 -1.04 3.87 12.02
CA ILE A 334 -2.04 4.12 10.97
C ILE A 334 -3.39 3.50 11.34
N VAL A 335 -3.39 2.27 11.86
CA VAL A 335 -4.64 1.63 12.29
C VAL A 335 -5.24 2.32 13.50
N ASP A 336 -4.45 2.79 14.46
CA ASP A 336 -4.96 3.55 15.60
C ASP A 336 -5.61 4.87 15.13
N GLU A 337 -5.05 5.53 14.12
CA GLU A 337 -5.69 6.68 13.46
C GLU A 337 -6.98 6.32 12.76
N PHE A 338 -7.00 5.20 12.02
CA PHE A 338 -8.21 4.70 11.38
C PHE A 338 -9.31 4.41 12.40
N LEU A 339 -8.99 3.77 13.52
CA LEU A 339 -9.95 3.46 14.57
C LEU A 339 -10.49 4.73 15.25
N ALA A 340 -9.65 5.74 15.42
CA ALA A 340 -10.09 7.05 15.93
C ALA A 340 -11.03 7.75 14.93
N TRP A 341 -10.69 7.71 13.63
CA TRP A 341 -11.52 8.24 12.56
C TRP A 341 -12.86 7.49 12.45
N GLU A 342 -12.85 6.16 12.50
CA GLU A 342 -14.04 5.30 12.43
C GLU A 342 -14.99 5.59 13.60
N ALA A 343 -14.43 5.83 14.79
CA ALA A 343 -15.22 6.21 15.96
C ALA A 343 -15.90 7.59 15.81
N SER A 344 -15.30 8.53 15.07
CA SER A 344 -15.93 9.82 14.75
C SER A 344 -16.85 9.77 13.53
N HIS A 345 -16.75 8.73 12.71
CA HIS A 345 -17.53 8.53 11.48
C HIS A 345 -18.31 7.19 11.49
N PRO A 346 -19.22 6.99 12.46
CA PRO A 346 -19.87 5.69 12.64
C PRO A 346 -20.72 5.31 11.44
N GLY A 347 -20.44 4.14 10.87
CA GLY A 347 -21.16 3.61 9.70
C GLY A 347 -20.73 4.19 8.36
N VAL A 348 -19.65 4.99 8.33
CA VAL A 348 -19.10 5.55 7.10
C VAL A 348 -18.00 4.65 6.55
N SER A 349 -18.03 4.42 5.24
CA SER A 349 -17.02 3.65 4.52
C SER A 349 -15.72 4.44 4.38
N SER A 350 -14.59 3.82 4.74
CA SER A 350 -13.26 4.38 4.45
C SER A 350 -12.81 4.02 3.04
N PHE A 351 -13.07 2.78 2.64
CA PHE A 351 -12.81 2.25 1.32
C PHE A 351 -13.69 1.04 1.08
N HIS A 352 -14.30 0.98 -0.10
CA HIS A 352 -15.08 -0.16 -0.55
C HIS A 352 -14.90 -0.28 -2.06
N TYR A 353 -14.65 -1.49 -2.53
CA TYR A 353 -14.65 -1.76 -3.96
C TYR A 353 -15.07 -3.22 -4.22
N VAL A 354 -16.01 -3.39 -5.14
CA VAL A 354 -16.29 -4.69 -5.78
C VAL A 354 -15.91 -4.56 -7.25
N ARG A 355 -15.37 -5.61 -7.83
CA ARG A 355 -14.98 -5.63 -9.24
C ARG A 355 -16.13 -5.14 -10.13
N ASP A 356 -15.76 -4.29 -11.09
CA ASP A 356 -16.65 -3.63 -12.05
C ASP A 356 -17.55 -2.52 -11.45
N ASP A 357 -17.47 -2.25 -10.15
CA ASP A 357 -18.02 -1.02 -9.58
C ASP A 357 -17.27 0.23 -10.07
N PRO A 358 -17.89 1.42 -9.97
CA PRO A 358 -17.18 2.68 -10.17
C PRO A 358 -15.91 2.75 -9.31
N TYR A 359 -14.85 3.28 -9.91
CA TYR A 359 -13.57 3.46 -9.24
C TYR A 359 -13.76 4.29 -7.94
N PRO A 360 -13.15 3.88 -6.81
CA PRO A 360 -13.54 4.37 -5.49
C PRO A 360 -12.88 5.71 -5.10
N TYR A 361 -12.06 6.28 -5.98
CA TYR A 361 -11.38 7.57 -5.79
C TYR A 361 -11.79 8.60 -6.86
N THR A 362 -11.34 9.84 -6.69
CA THR A 362 -11.82 11.01 -7.47
C THR A 362 -11.41 10.94 -8.93
N TYR A 363 -10.19 10.47 -9.20
CA TYR A 363 -9.52 10.56 -10.48
C TYR A 363 -9.39 9.20 -11.15
N ALA A 364 -10.53 8.61 -11.55
CA ALA A 364 -10.60 7.31 -12.21
C ALA A 364 -9.76 7.19 -13.49
N MET A 365 -9.47 8.31 -14.16
CA MET A 365 -8.65 8.31 -15.38
C MET A 365 -7.15 8.29 -15.08
N LEU A 366 -6.72 8.77 -13.91
CA LEU A 366 -5.30 8.93 -13.61
C LEU A 366 -4.51 7.60 -13.62
N PRO A 367 -5.00 6.50 -13.00
CA PRO A 367 -4.34 5.19 -13.11
C PRO A 367 -4.27 4.68 -14.54
N GLN A 368 -5.29 4.93 -15.36
CA GLN A 368 -5.32 4.48 -16.75
C GLN A 368 -4.31 5.24 -17.60
N MET A 369 -4.22 6.55 -17.41
CA MET A 369 -3.35 7.43 -18.18
C MET A 369 -1.87 7.21 -17.85
N LEU A 370 -1.55 7.04 -16.58
CA LEU A 370 -0.19 6.76 -16.10
C LEU A 370 0.19 5.28 -16.19
N LYS A 371 -0.69 4.41 -16.68
CA LYS A 371 -0.37 3.00 -16.87
C LYS A 371 0.83 2.84 -17.81
N GLY A 372 1.83 2.11 -17.34
CA GLY A 372 3.05 1.80 -18.08
C GLY A 372 3.98 3.00 -18.29
N THR A 373 3.85 4.06 -17.47
CA THR A 373 4.80 5.16 -17.45
C THR A 373 5.83 4.99 -16.34
N ASP A 374 7.07 5.44 -16.57
CA ASP A 374 8.13 5.55 -15.57
C ASP A 374 8.31 7.00 -15.15
N TYR A 375 8.40 7.29 -13.86
CA TYR A 375 8.79 8.61 -13.39
C TYR A 375 10.24 8.94 -13.81
N GLU A 376 10.48 10.16 -14.29
CA GLU A 376 11.82 10.64 -14.66
C GLU A 376 12.31 11.78 -13.77
N ALA A 377 11.47 12.80 -13.53
CA ALA A 377 11.91 14.00 -12.82
C ALA A 377 10.77 14.89 -12.31
N HIS A 378 11.09 15.73 -11.32
CA HIS A 378 10.33 16.94 -11.02
C HIS A 378 10.87 18.09 -11.88
N VAL A 379 9.98 18.80 -12.59
CA VAL A 379 10.32 19.88 -13.52
C VAL A 379 9.95 21.22 -12.88
N ASP A 380 10.93 22.11 -12.72
CA ASP A 380 10.68 23.44 -12.17
C ASP A 380 10.08 24.38 -13.23
N LEU A 381 8.78 24.63 -13.13
CA LEU A 381 8.04 25.60 -13.94
C LEU A 381 7.81 26.93 -13.20
N GLY A 382 8.53 27.15 -12.09
CA GLY A 382 8.39 28.31 -11.23
C GLY A 382 7.46 28.09 -10.03
N PRO A 383 7.42 29.05 -9.09
CA PRO A 383 6.76 28.89 -7.81
C PRO A 383 5.26 28.72 -7.97
N GLY A 384 4.66 27.73 -7.29
CA GLY A 384 3.21 27.50 -7.26
C GLY A 384 2.66 26.70 -8.44
N VAL A 385 3.53 25.94 -9.11
CA VAL A 385 3.18 24.90 -10.07
C VAL A 385 3.97 23.65 -9.70
N SER A 386 3.28 22.52 -9.56
CA SER A 386 3.93 21.20 -9.48
C SER A 386 3.93 20.59 -10.87
N CYS A 387 5.06 20.06 -11.31
CA CYS A 387 5.18 19.37 -12.58
C CYS A 387 6.11 18.17 -12.46
N PHE A 388 5.61 17.01 -12.86
CA PHE A 388 6.32 15.74 -12.81
C PHE A 388 6.36 15.15 -14.21
N ARG A 389 7.56 14.80 -14.66
CA ARG A 389 7.81 14.20 -15.96
C ARG A 389 7.90 12.68 -15.82
N PHE A 390 7.23 12.01 -16.75
CA PHE A 390 7.23 10.57 -16.94
C PHE A 390 7.65 10.23 -18.37
N SER A 391 8.05 8.98 -18.58
CA SER A 391 8.30 8.41 -19.91
C SER A 391 7.34 7.28 -20.19
N LYS A 392 6.80 7.23 -21.40
CA LYS A 392 6.00 6.12 -21.94
C LYS A 392 6.54 5.75 -23.30
N GLU A 393 7.14 4.58 -23.41
CA GLU A 393 7.74 4.10 -24.67
C GLU A 393 8.74 5.13 -25.29
N GLY A 394 9.44 5.87 -24.43
CA GLY A 394 10.39 6.91 -24.81
C GLY A 394 9.78 8.28 -25.14
N GLN A 395 8.46 8.43 -25.05
CA GLN A 395 7.78 9.72 -25.17
C GLN A 395 7.56 10.37 -23.80
N PRO A 396 7.82 11.69 -23.66
CA PRO A 396 7.62 12.37 -22.40
C PRO A 396 6.13 12.65 -22.15
N ILE A 397 5.69 12.43 -20.91
CA ILE A 397 4.36 12.76 -20.40
C ILE A 397 4.53 13.60 -19.14
N TYR A 398 3.78 14.67 -18.99
CA TYR A 398 3.89 15.56 -17.84
C TYR A 398 2.59 15.55 -17.04
N LEU A 399 2.66 15.31 -15.74
CA LEU A 399 1.56 15.55 -14.81
C LEU A 399 1.82 16.89 -14.10
N LEU A 400 0.90 17.84 -14.24
CA LEU A 400 1.04 19.13 -13.58
C LEU A 400 -0.28 19.73 -13.11
N TRP A 401 -0.17 20.61 -12.13
CA TRP A 401 -1.25 21.44 -11.62
C TRP A 401 -0.69 22.72 -11.01
N SER A 402 -1.56 23.70 -10.81
CA SER A 402 -1.25 24.88 -10.03
C SER A 402 -1.55 24.61 -8.57
N GLU A 403 -0.66 25.06 -7.69
CA GLU A 403 -0.85 24.99 -6.26
C GLU A 403 -2.02 25.84 -5.76
N ARG A 404 -2.31 26.96 -6.45
CA ARG A 404 -3.48 27.80 -6.19
C ARG A 404 -3.96 28.54 -7.44
N GLY A 405 -5.26 28.47 -7.68
CA GLY A 405 -5.96 29.17 -8.76
C GLY A 405 -5.51 28.74 -10.16
N GLN A 406 -5.78 29.59 -11.15
CA GLN A 406 -5.33 29.37 -12.51
C GLN A 406 -4.02 30.12 -12.79
N ARG A 407 -3.11 29.46 -13.50
CA ARG A 407 -1.85 30.02 -13.99
C ARG A 407 -1.66 29.72 -15.46
N THR A 408 -0.74 30.44 -16.09
CA THR A 408 -0.24 30.12 -17.43
C THR A 408 1.21 29.70 -17.30
N VAL A 409 1.55 28.54 -17.87
CA VAL A 409 2.91 27.99 -17.85
C VAL A 409 3.46 27.87 -19.26
N ASP A 410 4.76 28.07 -19.40
CA ASP A 410 5.50 27.83 -20.63
C ASP A 410 6.25 26.49 -20.50
N LEU A 411 5.76 25.48 -21.21
CA LEU A 411 6.34 24.14 -21.30
C LEU A 411 7.14 23.97 -22.61
N SER A 412 7.47 25.06 -23.31
CA SER A 412 8.13 25.01 -24.63
C SER A 412 9.59 24.54 -24.60
N ALA A 413 10.22 24.56 -23.43
CA ALA A 413 11.52 23.95 -23.20
C ALA A 413 11.47 22.42 -23.23
N GLU A 414 10.29 21.85 -22.94
CA GLU A 414 10.05 20.43 -22.76
C GLU A 414 9.31 19.82 -23.96
N LEU A 415 8.28 20.51 -24.47
CA LEU A 415 7.43 20.09 -25.59
C LEU A 415 7.37 21.18 -26.67
N ARG A 416 7.14 20.80 -27.93
CA ARG A 416 7.06 21.77 -29.04
C ARG A 416 5.67 21.88 -29.62
N GLY A 417 5.25 23.11 -29.92
CA GLY A 417 4.02 23.38 -30.67
C GLY A 417 2.76 23.09 -29.87
N GLN A 418 1.78 22.45 -30.51
CA GLN A 418 0.55 22.04 -29.85
C GLN A 418 0.76 20.75 -29.07
N VAL A 419 0.14 20.68 -27.90
CA VAL A 419 0.16 19.53 -27.01
C VAL A 419 -1.26 19.07 -26.71
N ARG A 420 -1.39 17.78 -26.41
CA ARG A 420 -2.64 17.22 -25.89
C ARG A 420 -2.64 17.39 -24.38
N THR A 421 -3.70 17.97 -23.87
CA THR A 421 -3.95 18.03 -22.44
C THR A 421 -5.15 17.17 -22.12
N THR A 422 -5.06 16.39 -21.06
CA THR A 422 -6.15 15.57 -20.55
C THR A 422 -6.22 15.78 -19.04
N ASP A 423 -7.31 16.34 -18.54
CA ASP A 423 -7.49 16.50 -17.10
C ASP A 423 -7.71 15.13 -16.42
N ALA A 424 -7.59 15.10 -15.10
CA ALA A 424 -7.78 13.86 -14.33
C ALA A 424 -9.23 13.32 -14.33
N ARG A 425 -10.18 14.04 -14.96
CA ARG A 425 -11.56 13.60 -15.22
C ARG A 425 -11.73 13.04 -16.63
N GLY A 426 -10.72 13.16 -17.49
CA GLY A 426 -10.69 12.66 -18.86
C GLY A 426 -11.09 13.67 -19.93
N GLU A 427 -11.31 14.94 -19.58
CA GLU A 427 -11.59 15.98 -20.58
C GLU A 427 -10.32 16.35 -21.34
N GLN A 428 -10.40 16.31 -22.67
CA GLN A 428 -9.26 16.56 -23.55
C GLN A 428 -9.33 17.93 -24.22
N SER A 429 -8.17 18.55 -24.39
CA SER A 429 -8.01 19.81 -25.11
C SER A 429 -6.67 19.86 -25.84
N LEU A 430 -6.63 20.63 -26.94
CA LEU A 430 -5.40 20.92 -27.69
C LEU A 430 -4.97 22.34 -27.39
N LEU A 431 -3.79 22.50 -26.81
CA LEU A 431 -3.29 23.80 -26.33
C LEU A 431 -1.86 24.03 -26.82
N ASP A 432 -1.39 25.28 -26.79
CA ASP A 432 -0.03 25.63 -27.18
C ASP A 432 0.92 25.47 -25.98
N ALA A 433 2.03 24.75 -26.16
CA ALA A 433 3.03 24.51 -25.10
C ALA A 433 3.61 25.80 -24.51
N THR A 434 3.60 26.91 -25.26
CA THR A 434 4.14 28.21 -24.81
C THR A 434 3.23 28.97 -23.83
N ALA A 435 1.96 28.58 -23.73
CA ALA A 435 0.96 29.30 -22.94
C ALA A 435 -0.15 28.37 -22.43
N LEU A 436 0.24 27.34 -21.68
CA LEU A 436 -0.69 26.35 -21.13
C LEU A 436 -1.44 26.91 -19.92
N PRO A 437 -2.79 27.05 -19.96
CA PRO A 437 -3.58 27.30 -18.76
C PRO A 437 -3.54 26.06 -17.86
N VAL A 438 -3.06 26.23 -16.63
CA VAL A 438 -2.99 25.19 -15.61
C VAL A 438 -3.84 25.61 -14.43
N THR A 439 -4.77 24.75 -14.03
CA THR A 439 -5.64 24.97 -12.87
C THR A 439 -5.17 24.13 -11.70
N GLU A 440 -5.90 24.16 -10.58
CA GLU A 440 -5.63 23.25 -9.47
C GLU A 440 -5.90 21.78 -9.84
N GLU A 441 -6.73 21.50 -10.83
CA GLU A 441 -6.99 20.11 -11.25
C GLU A 441 -5.75 19.48 -11.91
N PRO A 442 -5.32 18.28 -11.47
CA PRO A 442 -4.22 17.55 -12.09
C PRO A 442 -4.50 17.32 -13.57
N THR A 443 -3.52 17.65 -14.42
CA THR A 443 -3.63 17.57 -15.87
C THR A 443 -2.41 16.84 -16.42
N LEU A 444 -2.64 15.86 -17.29
CA LEU A 444 -1.58 15.27 -18.11
C LEU A 444 -1.40 16.06 -19.39
N VAL A 445 -0.15 16.23 -19.79
CA VAL A 445 0.26 16.93 -21.00
C VAL A 445 1.21 16.04 -21.79
N GLU A 446 0.86 15.82 -23.05
CA GLU A 446 1.54 14.90 -23.96
C GLU A 446 1.83 15.59 -25.30
N PRO A 447 2.93 15.22 -25.99
CA PRO A 447 3.15 15.67 -27.36
C PRO A 447 2.01 15.21 -28.28
N LEU A 448 1.76 15.97 -29.35
CA LEU A 448 0.99 15.46 -30.49
C LEU A 448 1.93 14.68 -31.40
N ASP A 449 1.52 13.45 -31.76
CA ASP A 449 2.22 12.58 -32.71
C ASP A 449 2.45 13.26 -34.07
#